data_AF-A0A5E6NNW2-F1
#
_entry.id   AF-A0A5E6NNW2-F1
#
_cell.length_a   1.000
_cell.length_b   1.000
_cell.length_c   1.000
_cell.angle_alpha   90.00
_cell.angle_beta   90.00
_cell.angle_gamma   90.00
#
_symmetry.space_group_name_H-M   'P 1'
#
loop_
_entity.id
_entity.type
_entity.pdbx_description
1 polymer ?
#
loop_
_entity_poly.entity_id
_entity_poly.type
_entity_poly.pdbx_seq_one_letter_code
_entity_poly.pdbx_strand_id
1 'polypeptide(L)'
;MKEFSLENIAENIHFGKTKMYFTEVLSSYHNCNYRSSVVMLWSVSVCDIIYKLQYLVDLYADSAAKEILDEITSLQDSDKKSPAWEIKLLEDIFNKTNLINSPEYENLRYLQQQRHLSAHPVLNHNSELHSPNKETVRALLRNTLEGLLVKPPFYTKKILHELLDDISENSAALNTRRKVKQYVESRYLNRLTPQVELSIFRSLWKLVFKLSTFECEKNRLINLQTLEVINKRNIALVPETIAGEKDYFSNIASGGTPLSFLVYYLSQNSEFYNLLSEDCHLKIKHYISTESIGKTLGWFVKVDLNTHYNDLLEWIKSEKDLTFEEGQWDSLLAISDTVEWQKCFCKLIGAYYGVSYSFNQADTRFKNVQQYLHLFNLEALKFILSEIENNDQTYIRGKSPFDHTKIKQRILEVSAETFDFEPYPWFSHTVCLGEGL
;
A
#
# COMPACT_ATOMS: atom_id res chain seq x y z
N MET A 1 -5.34 -27.98 -18.86
CA MET A 1 -5.73 -27.88 -17.43
C MET A 1 -4.69 -28.68 -16.65
N LYS A 2 -3.80 -28.05 -15.88
CA LYS A 2 -2.85 -28.80 -15.04
C LYS A 2 -3.66 -29.52 -13.96
N GLU A 3 -3.52 -30.84 -13.88
CA GLU A 3 -4.21 -31.66 -12.88
C GLU A 3 -3.76 -31.23 -11.47
N PHE A 4 -4.70 -31.17 -10.53
CA PHE A 4 -4.42 -30.78 -9.15
C PHE A 4 -3.46 -31.79 -8.50
N SER A 5 -2.26 -31.33 -8.11
CA SER A 5 -1.25 -32.13 -7.42
C SER A 5 -1.26 -31.82 -5.92
N LEU A 6 -1.48 -32.86 -5.12
CA LEU A 6 -1.47 -32.78 -3.66
C LEU A 6 -0.06 -32.43 -3.15
N GLU A 7 0.97 -32.92 -3.85
CA GLU A 7 2.38 -32.75 -3.52
C GLU A 7 2.79 -31.29 -3.63
N ASN A 8 2.43 -30.63 -4.73
CA ASN A 8 2.75 -29.22 -4.94
C ASN A 8 2.09 -28.29 -3.90
N ILE A 9 0.88 -28.64 -3.43
CA ILE A 9 0.16 -27.81 -2.47
C ILE A 9 0.63 -28.12 -1.04
N ALA A 10 1.02 -29.36 -0.75
CA ALA A 10 1.63 -29.74 0.51
C ALA A 10 2.93 -28.96 0.79
N GLU A 11 3.62 -28.49 -0.26
CA GLU A 11 4.78 -27.62 -0.08
C GLU A 11 4.47 -26.30 0.65
N ASN A 12 3.21 -25.82 0.54
CA ASN A 12 2.72 -24.58 1.15
C ASN A 12 2.15 -24.75 2.56
N ILE A 13 2.27 -25.94 3.18
CA ILE A 13 1.85 -26.15 4.57
C ILE A 13 2.66 -25.23 5.49
N HIS A 14 1.96 -24.47 6.34
CA HIS A 14 2.55 -23.37 7.10
C HIS A 14 3.62 -23.84 8.12
N PHE A 15 3.33 -24.90 8.89
CA PHE A 15 4.25 -25.40 9.91
C PHE A 15 5.09 -26.56 9.38
N GLY A 16 6.42 -26.47 9.54
CA GLY A 16 7.34 -27.53 9.13
C GLY A 16 7.05 -28.89 9.77
N LYS A 17 6.60 -28.91 11.04
CA LYS A 17 6.17 -30.15 11.71
C LYS A 17 4.92 -30.74 11.07
N THR A 18 3.89 -29.93 10.82
CA THR A 18 2.68 -30.37 10.09
C THR A 18 3.05 -30.93 8.72
N LYS A 19 3.94 -30.24 7.98
CA LYS A 19 4.41 -30.69 6.66
C LYS A 19 5.09 -32.06 6.74
N MET A 20 5.97 -32.25 7.73
CA MET A 20 6.62 -33.55 7.98
C MET A 20 5.59 -34.65 8.22
N TYR A 21 4.62 -34.44 9.12
CA TYR A 21 3.58 -35.46 9.37
C TYR A 21 2.68 -35.69 8.14
N PHE A 22 2.41 -34.65 7.36
CA PHE A 22 1.62 -34.79 6.13
C PHE A 22 2.32 -35.66 5.07
N THR A 23 3.66 -35.73 5.06
CA THR A 23 4.37 -36.65 4.15
C THR A 23 4.04 -38.12 4.45
N GLU A 24 3.79 -38.50 5.70
CA GLU A 24 3.35 -39.85 6.08
C GLU A 24 1.94 -40.15 5.56
N VAL A 25 1.07 -39.13 5.57
CA VAL A 25 -0.29 -39.20 5.02
C VAL A 25 -0.24 -39.48 3.52
N LEU A 26 0.58 -38.73 2.78
CA LEU A 26 0.77 -38.90 1.33
C LEU A 26 1.38 -40.26 1.01
N SER A 27 2.43 -40.67 1.73
CA SER A 27 3.04 -41.98 1.55
C SER A 27 2.01 -43.11 1.74
N SER A 28 1.16 -43.01 2.77
CA SER A 28 0.07 -43.97 3.00
C SER A 28 -0.94 -43.98 1.85
N TYR A 29 -1.29 -42.81 1.31
CA TYR A 29 -2.20 -42.71 0.17
C TYR A 29 -1.62 -43.35 -1.10
N HIS A 30 -0.37 -43.04 -1.45
CA HIS A 30 0.30 -43.59 -2.63
C HIS A 30 0.48 -45.10 -2.56
N ASN A 31 0.72 -45.64 -1.36
CA ASN A 31 0.83 -47.07 -1.12
C ASN A 31 -0.52 -47.80 -1.00
N CYS A 32 -1.64 -47.13 -1.35
CA CYS A 32 -3.00 -47.66 -1.24
C CYS A 32 -3.45 -48.03 0.19
N ASN A 33 -2.77 -47.51 1.21
CA ASN A 33 -3.13 -47.67 2.62
C ASN A 33 -4.16 -46.62 3.04
N TYR A 34 -5.33 -46.64 2.39
CA TYR A 34 -6.37 -45.59 2.50
C TYR A 34 -6.88 -45.39 3.93
N ARG A 35 -7.12 -46.48 4.67
CA ARG A 35 -7.51 -46.44 6.08
C ARG A 35 -6.49 -45.69 6.94
N SER A 36 -5.20 -46.04 6.79
CA SER A 36 -4.11 -45.40 7.53
C SER A 36 -3.93 -43.94 7.14
N SER A 37 -4.07 -43.62 5.85
CA SER A 37 -3.99 -42.24 5.36
C SER A 37 -5.07 -41.35 6.00
N VAL A 38 -6.32 -41.81 6.07
CA VAL A 38 -7.41 -41.05 6.73
C VAL A 38 -7.19 -40.87 8.23
N VAL A 39 -6.78 -41.95 8.92
CA VAL A 39 -6.50 -41.88 10.37
C VAL A 39 -5.38 -40.88 10.66
N MET A 40 -4.29 -40.94 9.89
CA MET A 40 -3.17 -40.02 10.04
C MET A 40 -3.55 -38.58 9.67
N LEU A 41 -4.32 -38.38 8.59
CA LEU A 41 -4.77 -37.05 8.16
C LEU A 41 -5.52 -36.32 9.28
N TRP A 42 -6.41 -37.01 9.99
CA TRP A 42 -7.11 -36.40 11.14
C TRP A 42 -6.15 -35.98 12.25
N SER A 43 -5.20 -36.86 12.62
CA SER A 43 -4.19 -36.53 13.64
C SER A 43 -3.34 -35.32 13.23
N VAL A 44 -2.94 -35.23 11.96
CA VAL A 44 -2.21 -34.07 11.42
C VAL A 44 -3.05 -32.80 11.51
N SER A 45 -4.32 -32.84 11.13
CA SER A 45 -5.24 -31.70 11.23
C SER A 45 -5.38 -31.17 12.66
N VAL A 46 -5.58 -32.07 13.63
CA VAL A 46 -5.70 -31.68 15.05
C VAL A 46 -4.40 -31.04 15.55
N CYS A 47 -3.24 -31.63 15.22
CA CYS A 47 -1.95 -31.06 15.60
C CYS A 47 -1.73 -29.67 14.98
N ASP A 48 -2.09 -29.50 13.71
CA ASP A 48 -1.96 -28.23 13.00
C ASP A 48 -2.85 -27.14 13.63
N ILE A 49 -4.07 -27.48 14.03
CA ILE A 49 -4.96 -26.56 14.76
C ILE A 49 -4.31 -26.12 16.07
N ILE A 50 -3.75 -27.05 16.85
CA ILE A 50 -3.06 -26.72 18.12
C ILE A 50 -1.87 -25.79 17.86
N TYR A 51 -1.04 -26.08 16.85
CA TYR A 51 0.08 -25.22 16.48
C TYR A 51 -0.39 -23.81 16.08
N LYS A 52 -1.51 -23.69 15.36
CA LYS A 52 -2.09 -22.40 15.00
C LYS A 52 -2.57 -21.62 16.21
N LEU A 53 -3.27 -22.27 17.14
CA LEU A 53 -3.72 -21.63 18.38
C LEU A 53 -2.53 -21.20 19.25
N GLN A 54 -1.52 -22.05 19.41
CA GLN A 54 -0.33 -21.71 20.18
C GLN A 54 0.40 -20.51 19.56
N TYR A 55 0.53 -20.50 18.24
CA TYR A 55 1.15 -19.40 17.51
C TYR A 55 0.37 -18.07 17.67
N LEU A 56 -0.96 -18.13 17.71
CA LEU A 56 -1.81 -16.96 18.01
C LEU A 56 -1.60 -16.44 19.44
N VAL A 57 -1.46 -17.33 20.42
CA VAL A 57 -1.19 -16.94 21.82
C VAL A 57 0.20 -16.34 21.95
N ASP A 58 1.23 -17.01 21.44
CA ASP A 58 2.64 -16.63 21.68
C ASP A 58 3.01 -15.30 21.01
N LEU A 59 2.48 -15.03 19.82
CA LEU A 59 2.87 -13.85 19.04
C LEU A 59 1.91 -12.67 19.15
N TYR A 60 0.63 -12.93 19.45
CA TYR A 60 -0.44 -11.92 19.41
C TYR A 60 -1.23 -11.83 20.72
N ALA A 61 -0.92 -12.67 21.72
CA ALA A 61 -1.66 -12.72 22.98
C ALA A 61 -3.18 -12.88 22.78
N ASP A 62 -3.59 -13.64 21.75
CA ASP A 62 -5.01 -13.80 21.42
C ASP A 62 -5.75 -14.51 22.57
N SER A 63 -6.70 -13.79 23.18
CA SER A 63 -7.43 -14.26 24.35
C SER A 63 -8.35 -15.44 24.04
N ALA A 64 -8.96 -15.47 22.86
CA ALA A 64 -9.84 -16.56 22.45
C ALA A 64 -9.03 -17.84 22.18
N ALA A 65 -7.89 -17.72 21.50
CA ALA A 65 -7.00 -18.85 21.30
C ALA A 65 -6.46 -19.40 22.64
N LYS A 66 -6.15 -18.52 23.59
CA LYS A 66 -5.72 -18.90 24.93
C LYS A 66 -6.82 -19.64 25.70
N GLU A 67 -8.03 -19.11 25.70
CA GLU A 67 -9.19 -19.73 26.35
C GLU A 67 -9.45 -21.15 25.80
N ILE A 68 -9.39 -21.32 24.48
CA ILE A 68 -9.54 -22.63 23.85
C ILE A 68 -8.43 -23.59 24.31
N LEU A 69 -7.17 -23.15 24.30
CA LEU A 69 -6.05 -24.01 24.74
C LEU A 69 -6.15 -24.38 26.23
N ASP A 70 -6.53 -23.44 27.09
CA ASP A 70 -6.70 -23.67 28.53
C ASP A 70 -7.85 -24.66 28.79
N GLU A 71 -8.98 -24.53 28.07
CA GLU A 71 -10.09 -25.47 28.13
C GLU A 71 -9.71 -26.88 27.65
N ILE A 72 -9.03 -26.99 26.51
CA ILE A 72 -8.59 -28.27 25.95
C ILE A 72 -7.56 -28.96 26.85
N THR A 73 -6.62 -28.20 27.41
CA THR A 73 -5.63 -28.73 28.37
C THR A 73 -6.33 -29.29 29.60
N SER A 74 -7.30 -28.55 30.14
CA SER A 74 -8.10 -28.99 31.29
C SER A 74 -8.88 -30.29 31.01
N LEU A 75 -9.42 -30.43 29.79
CA LEU A 75 -10.12 -31.65 29.38
C LEU A 75 -9.17 -32.85 29.25
N GLN A 76 -8.01 -32.65 28.63
CA GLN A 76 -6.98 -33.69 28.50
C GLN A 76 -6.44 -34.13 29.88
N ASP A 77 -6.28 -33.21 30.83
CA ASP A 77 -5.86 -33.54 32.20
C ASP A 77 -6.92 -34.33 32.97
N SER A 78 -8.21 -34.05 32.72
CA SER A 78 -9.32 -34.77 33.35
C SER A 78 -9.50 -36.20 32.83
N ASP A 79 -9.33 -36.43 31.53
CA ASP A 79 -9.38 -37.76 30.91
C ASP A 79 -8.43 -37.86 29.69
N LYS A 80 -7.22 -38.35 29.96
CA LYS A 80 -6.15 -38.51 28.96
C LYS A 80 -6.48 -39.47 27.82
N LYS A 81 -7.50 -40.32 27.95
CA LYS A 81 -7.84 -41.34 26.95
C LYS A 81 -9.05 -40.97 26.10
N SER A 82 -9.78 -39.94 26.47
CA SER A 82 -10.98 -39.54 25.74
C SER A 82 -10.63 -38.79 24.45
N PRO A 83 -11.19 -39.17 23.29
CA PRO A 83 -11.06 -38.41 22.06
C PRO A 83 -12.06 -37.22 21.99
N ALA A 84 -12.90 -37.01 23.01
CA ALA A 84 -13.96 -36.01 22.98
C ALA A 84 -13.44 -34.57 22.84
N TRP A 85 -12.24 -34.30 23.37
CA TRP A 85 -11.62 -32.97 23.26
C TRP A 85 -11.30 -32.61 21.80
N GLU A 86 -11.05 -33.59 20.91
CA GLU A 86 -10.75 -33.33 19.50
C GLU A 86 -11.97 -32.70 18.78
N ILE A 87 -13.18 -33.15 19.11
CA ILE A 87 -14.43 -32.62 18.55
C ILE A 87 -14.69 -31.23 19.13
N LYS A 88 -14.55 -31.08 20.44
CA LYS A 88 -14.73 -29.78 21.09
C LYS A 88 -13.75 -28.74 20.56
N LEU A 89 -12.49 -29.11 20.32
CA LEU A 89 -11.52 -28.24 19.66
C LEU A 89 -12.03 -27.75 18.30
N LEU A 90 -12.57 -28.66 17.47
CA LEU A 90 -13.11 -28.30 16.16
C LEU A 90 -14.31 -27.33 16.26
N GLU A 91 -15.21 -27.57 17.21
CA GLU A 91 -16.36 -26.68 17.48
C GLU A 91 -15.91 -25.32 17.99
N ASP A 92 -14.96 -25.28 18.92
CA ASP A 92 -14.44 -24.06 19.50
C ASP A 92 -13.69 -23.22 18.47
N ILE A 93 -12.87 -23.82 17.59
CA ILE A 93 -12.23 -23.03 16.54
C ILE A 93 -13.23 -22.48 15.53
N PHE A 94 -14.32 -23.18 15.26
CA PHE A 94 -15.36 -22.70 14.34
C PHE A 94 -16.18 -21.55 14.97
N ASN A 95 -16.51 -21.66 16.26
CA ASN A 95 -17.39 -20.71 16.94
C ASN A 95 -16.66 -19.51 17.54
N LYS A 96 -15.46 -19.72 18.07
CA LYS A 96 -14.69 -18.72 18.84
C LYS A 96 -13.54 -18.12 18.04
N THR A 97 -13.17 -18.71 16.90
CA THR A 97 -12.11 -18.18 16.02
C THR A 97 -12.61 -18.01 14.59
N ASN A 98 -11.76 -17.48 13.72
CA ASN A 98 -12.04 -17.41 12.28
C ASN A 98 -11.03 -18.24 11.47
N LEU A 99 -10.49 -19.31 12.05
CA LEU A 99 -9.53 -20.20 11.39
C LEU A 99 -10.16 -21.01 10.25
N ILE A 100 -11.44 -21.38 10.41
CA ILE A 100 -12.21 -22.18 9.44
C ILE A 100 -13.61 -21.58 9.24
N ASN A 101 -14.18 -21.75 8.05
CA ASN A 101 -15.55 -21.38 7.73
C ASN A 101 -16.51 -22.59 7.78
N SER A 102 -17.80 -22.36 7.52
CA SER A 102 -18.83 -23.42 7.58
C SER A 102 -18.57 -24.61 6.64
N PRO A 103 -18.24 -24.41 5.34
CA PRO A 103 -17.83 -25.53 4.48
C PRO A 103 -16.62 -26.31 4.99
N GLU A 104 -15.61 -25.63 5.50
CA GLU A 104 -14.39 -26.25 6.03
C GLU A 104 -14.65 -27.04 7.31
N TYR A 105 -15.51 -26.49 8.18
CA TYR A 105 -15.99 -27.18 9.36
C TYR A 105 -16.69 -28.50 9.02
N GLU A 106 -17.63 -28.49 8.07
CA GLU A 106 -18.30 -29.73 7.64
C GLU A 106 -17.34 -30.72 6.98
N ASN A 107 -16.36 -30.25 6.21
CA ASN A 107 -15.32 -31.11 5.63
C ASN A 107 -14.46 -31.78 6.72
N LEU A 108 -14.04 -31.03 7.74
CA LEU A 108 -13.25 -31.56 8.87
C LEU A 108 -14.09 -32.51 9.74
N ARG A 109 -15.38 -32.20 9.92
CA ARG A 109 -16.32 -33.09 10.60
C ARG A 109 -16.49 -34.41 9.83
N TYR A 110 -16.59 -34.36 8.51
CA TYR A 110 -16.65 -35.56 7.67
C TYR A 110 -15.34 -36.36 7.74
N LEU A 111 -14.17 -35.70 7.75
CA LEU A 111 -12.89 -36.36 7.98
C LEU A 111 -12.86 -37.11 9.33
N GLN A 112 -13.34 -36.47 10.40
CA GLN A 112 -13.43 -37.07 11.72
C GLN A 112 -14.31 -38.33 11.73
N GLN A 113 -15.46 -38.29 11.05
CA GLN A 113 -16.35 -39.45 10.92
C GLN A 113 -15.68 -40.58 10.15
N GLN A 114 -14.98 -40.26 9.06
CA GLN A 114 -14.23 -41.25 8.28
C GLN A 114 -13.09 -41.86 9.08
N ARG A 115 -12.40 -41.07 9.92
CA ARG A 115 -11.40 -41.59 10.89
C ARG A 115 -12.04 -42.53 11.90
N HIS A 116 -13.21 -42.20 12.44
CA HIS A 116 -13.92 -43.07 13.38
C HIS A 116 -14.26 -44.43 12.75
N LEU A 117 -14.86 -44.43 11.56
CA LEU A 117 -15.17 -45.66 10.82
C LEU A 117 -13.91 -46.47 10.46
N SER A 118 -12.81 -45.79 10.15
CA SER A 118 -11.55 -46.41 9.74
C SER A 118 -10.73 -46.96 10.92
N ALA A 119 -10.85 -46.39 12.12
CA ALA A 119 -10.05 -46.77 13.29
C ALA A 119 -10.75 -47.82 14.17
N HIS A 120 -12.09 -47.84 14.19
CA HIS A 120 -12.86 -48.75 15.04
C HIS A 120 -13.51 -49.86 14.21
N PRO A 121 -13.42 -51.13 14.65
CA PRO A 121 -14.14 -52.21 14.01
C PRO A 121 -15.64 -51.98 14.11
N VAL A 122 -16.28 -51.67 12.99
CA VAL A 122 -17.73 -51.73 12.88
C VAL A 122 -18.08 -53.19 12.65
N LEU A 123 -18.79 -53.81 13.59
CA LEU A 123 -19.27 -55.19 13.48
C LEU A 123 -20.36 -55.25 12.40
N ASN A 124 -19.95 -55.20 11.13
CA ASN A 124 -20.79 -55.55 10.00
C ASN A 124 -20.92 -57.08 9.94
N HIS A 125 -21.94 -57.60 9.24
CA HIS A 125 -22.20 -59.05 9.12
C HIS A 125 -20.97 -59.89 8.69
N ASN A 126 -19.95 -59.28 8.06
CA ASN A 126 -18.73 -59.94 7.59
C ASN A 126 -17.46 -59.62 8.42
N SER A 127 -17.55 -58.88 9.53
CA SER A 127 -16.40 -58.52 10.39
C SER A 127 -15.22 -57.80 9.69
N GLU A 128 -15.45 -57.19 8.52
CA GLU A 128 -14.44 -56.42 7.81
C GLU A 128 -14.32 -54.99 8.34
N LEU A 129 -13.09 -54.48 8.42
CA LEU A 129 -12.83 -53.08 8.75
C LEU A 129 -13.23 -52.18 7.58
N HIS A 130 -13.96 -51.10 7.85
CA HIS A 130 -14.31 -50.12 6.85
C HIS A 130 -13.04 -49.49 6.24
N SER A 131 -12.97 -49.47 4.91
CA SER A 131 -11.91 -48.79 4.15
C SER A 131 -12.54 -47.84 3.14
N PRO A 132 -12.31 -46.52 3.24
CA PRO A 132 -12.71 -45.58 2.21
C PRO A 132 -12.03 -45.91 0.87
N ASN A 133 -12.68 -45.57 -0.23
CA ASN A 133 -12.08 -45.71 -1.55
C ASN A 133 -11.05 -44.60 -1.84
N LYS A 134 -10.24 -44.79 -2.89
CA LYS A 134 -9.18 -43.86 -3.30
C LYS A 134 -9.66 -42.42 -3.48
N GLU A 135 -10.82 -42.24 -4.12
CA GLU A 135 -11.33 -40.91 -4.46
C GLU A 135 -11.85 -40.18 -3.23
N THR A 136 -12.50 -40.89 -2.31
CA THR A 136 -12.88 -40.35 -1.00
C THR A 136 -11.66 -39.86 -0.23
N VAL A 137 -10.58 -40.66 -0.17
CA VAL A 137 -9.35 -40.23 0.51
C VAL A 137 -8.71 -39.05 -0.19
N ARG A 138 -8.68 -39.03 -1.53
CA ARG A 138 -8.15 -37.90 -2.31
C ARG A 138 -8.91 -36.60 -2.03
N ALA A 139 -10.24 -36.67 -1.95
CA ALA A 139 -11.08 -35.52 -1.62
C ALA A 139 -10.82 -35.02 -0.20
N LEU A 140 -10.72 -35.92 0.79
CA LEU A 140 -10.39 -35.57 2.17
C LEU A 140 -9.02 -34.88 2.26
N LEU A 141 -8.00 -35.40 1.57
CA LEU A 141 -6.67 -34.80 1.52
C LEU A 141 -6.71 -33.39 0.97
N ARG A 142 -7.37 -33.20 -0.19
CA ARG A 142 -7.50 -31.89 -0.83
C ARG A 142 -8.22 -30.89 0.06
N ASN A 143 -9.40 -31.26 0.57
CA ASN A 143 -10.22 -30.35 1.37
C ASN A 143 -9.51 -29.95 2.67
N THR A 144 -8.75 -30.86 3.27
CA THR A 144 -7.98 -30.60 4.49
C THR A 144 -6.76 -29.72 4.20
N LEU A 145 -6.05 -29.98 3.09
CA LEU A 145 -4.94 -29.14 2.63
C LEU A 145 -5.40 -27.69 2.40
N GLU A 146 -6.38 -27.50 1.52
CA GLU A 146 -6.88 -26.18 1.12
C GLU A 146 -7.62 -25.46 2.26
N GLY A 147 -8.45 -26.21 3.01
CA GLY A 147 -9.32 -25.66 4.03
C GLY A 147 -8.64 -25.37 5.37
N LEU A 148 -7.53 -26.06 5.65
CA LEU A 148 -6.83 -25.96 6.93
C LEU A 148 -5.32 -25.82 6.73
N LEU A 149 -4.60 -26.85 6.27
CA LEU A 149 -3.15 -26.97 6.48
C LEU A 149 -2.30 -25.88 5.81
N VAL A 150 -2.68 -25.43 4.61
CA VAL A 150 -1.96 -24.34 3.91
C VAL A 150 -2.39 -22.96 4.37
N LYS A 151 -3.51 -22.85 5.10
CA LYS A 151 -3.96 -21.55 5.60
C LYS A 151 -3.07 -21.06 6.72
N PRO A 152 -2.72 -19.77 6.74
CA PRO A 152 -2.02 -19.18 7.87
C PRO A 152 -2.92 -19.19 9.11
N PRO A 153 -2.35 -19.15 10.33
CA PRO A 153 -3.07 -19.09 11.60
C PRO A 153 -3.97 -17.86 11.80
N PHE A 154 -4.05 -16.91 10.87
CA PHE A 154 -4.60 -15.58 11.12
C PHE A 154 -5.88 -15.25 10.36
N TYR A 155 -6.73 -14.44 11.01
CA TYR A 155 -7.83 -13.75 10.36
C TYR A 155 -7.44 -12.29 10.06
N THR A 156 -7.07 -12.01 8.81
CA THR A 156 -6.53 -10.71 8.36
C THR A 156 -7.40 -9.51 8.72
N LYS A 157 -8.73 -9.69 8.86
CA LYS A 157 -9.63 -8.57 9.21
C LYS A 157 -9.43 -8.07 10.64
N LYS A 158 -9.11 -8.95 11.61
CA LYS A 158 -8.87 -8.54 13.00
C LYS A 158 -7.57 -7.75 13.10
N ILE A 159 -6.50 -8.24 12.48
CA ILE A 159 -5.21 -7.54 12.39
C ILE A 159 -5.37 -6.18 11.70
N LEU A 160 -6.13 -6.13 10.60
CA LEU A 160 -6.41 -4.87 9.92
C LEU A 160 -7.12 -3.87 10.86
N HIS A 161 -8.13 -4.31 11.60
CA HIS A 161 -8.86 -3.44 12.54
C HIS A 161 -7.94 -2.93 13.66
N GLU A 162 -7.18 -3.82 14.29
CA GLU A 162 -6.21 -3.46 15.33
C GLU A 162 -5.11 -2.51 14.81
N LEU A 163 -4.63 -2.73 13.58
CA LEU A 163 -3.67 -1.85 12.94
C LEU A 163 -4.28 -0.46 12.69
N LEU A 164 -5.49 -0.40 12.12
CA LEU A 164 -6.16 0.86 11.78
C LEU A 164 -6.50 1.68 13.03
N ASP A 165 -6.98 1.04 14.09
CA ASP A 165 -7.27 1.69 15.36
C ASP A 165 -5.99 2.23 15.99
N ASP A 166 -4.94 1.40 16.08
CA ASP A 166 -3.69 1.77 16.73
C ASP A 166 -2.97 2.92 15.99
N ILE A 167 -2.93 2.92 14.65
CA ILE A 167 -2.36 4.06 13.90
C ILE A 167 -3.24 5.31 14.01
N SER A 168 -4.56 5.16 14.08
CA SER A 168 -5.50 6.27 14.26
C SER A 168 -5.32 6.95 15.63
N GLU A 169 -5.25 6.16 16.70
CA GLU A 169 -5.02 6.64 18.07
C GLU A 169 -3.66 7.32 18.23
N ASN A 170 -2.62 6.78 17.59
CA ASN A 170 -1.26 7.29 17.69
C ASN A 170 -0.91 8.33 16.60
N SER A 171 -1.88 8.77 15.79
CA SER A 171 -1.67 9.67 14.64
C SER A 171 -0.91 10.97 14.99
N ALA A 172 -1.14 11.53 16.18
CA ALA A 172 -0.42 12.71 16.65
C ALA A 172 1.08 12.48 16.87
N ALA A 173 1.47 11.31 17.41
CA ALA A 173 2.86 10.92 17.59
C ALA A 173 3.51 10.50 16.26
N LEU A 174 2.72 9.88 15.38
CA LEU A 174 3.06 9.36 14.06
C LEU A 174 3.02 10.45 12.96
N ASN A 175 3.57 11.62 13.27
CA ASN A 175 3.47 12.82 12.43
C ASN A 175 4.43 12.89 11.23
N THR A 176 5.21 11.84 10.95
CA THR A 176 6.12 11.80 9.79
C THR A 176 6.13 10.42 9.16
N ARG A 177 6.29 10.35 7.83
CA ARG A 177 6.40 9.07 7.08
C ARG A 177 7.44 8.12 7.67
N ARG A 178 8.57 8.66 8.14
CA ARG A 178 9.65 7.88 8.79
C ARG A 178 9.17 7.22 10.07
N LYS A 179 8.45 7.95 10.94
CA LYS A 179 7.89 7.41 12.18
C LYS A 179 6.81 6.36 11.89
N VAL A 180 5.91 6.61 10.93
CA VAL A 180 4.90 5.63 10.52
C VAL A 180 5.55 4.34 10.06
N LYS A 181 6.56 4.42 9.17
CA LYS A 181 7.33 3.26 8.72
C LYS A 181 7.90 2.47 9.90
N GLN A 182 8.69 3.12 10.77
CA GLN A 182 9.34 2.46 11.90
C GLN A 182 8.32 1.79 12.83
N TYR A 183 7.24 2.48 13.14
CA TYR A 183 6.20 2.00 14.03
C TYR A 183 5.45 0.80 13.46
N VAL A 184 4.92 0.93 12.24
CA VAL A 184 4.12 -0.12 11.60
C VAL A 184 4.97 -1.36 11.30
N GLU A 185 6.22 -1.20 10.87
CA GLU A 185 7.13 -2.33 10.65
C GLU A 185 7.44 -3.07 11.95
N SER A 186 7.84 -2.36 12.99
CA SER A 186 8.26 -2.95 14.26
C SER A 186 7.12 -3.64 15.01
N ARG A 187 5.93 -3.03 15.03
CA ARG A 187 4.78 -3.50 15.80
C ARG A 187 3.96 -4.56 15.05
N TYR A 188 3.86 -4.44 13.72
CA TYR A 188 2.99 -5.31 12.92
C TYR A 188 3.77 -6.06 11.83
N LEU A 189 4.28 -5.36 10.80
CA LEU A 189 4.65 -6.01 9.53
C LEU A 189 5.80 -7.03 9.65
N ASN A 190 6.75 -6.82 10.56
CA ASN A 190 7.87 -7.77 10.75
C ASN A 190 7.43 -9.18 11.19
N ARG A 191 6.19 -9.34 11.65
CA ARG A 191 5.60 -10.62 12.07
C ARG A 191 4.60 -11.18 11.05
N LEU A 192 4.33 -10.45 9.97
CA LEU A 192 3.35 -10.82 8.96
C LEU A 192 4.02 -11.50 7.77
N THR A 193 3.29 -12.40 7.12
CA THR A 193 3.70 -12.96 5.83
C THR A 193 3.33 -11.98 4.71
N PRO A 194 4.03 -12.05 3.55
CA PRO A 194 3.70 -11.20 2.39
C PRO A 194 2.23 -11.28 1.97
N GLN A 195 1.59 -12.45 2.04
CA GLN A 195 0.19 -12.62 1.67
C GLN A 195 -0.77 -11.83 2.60
N VAL A 196 -0.45 -11.76 3.89
CA VAL A 196 -1.23 -10.96 4.85
C VAL A 196 -0.99 -9.48 4.61
N GLU A 197 0.26 -9.06 4.37
CA GLU A 197 0.59 -7.69 4.01
C GLU A 197 -0.18 -7.24 2.74
N LEU A 198 -0.26 -8.07 1.70
CA LEU A 198 -1.02 -7.78 0.46
C LEU A 198 -2.53 -7.66 0.70
N SER A 199 -3.09 -8.46 1.60
CA SER A 199 -4.51 -8.35 1.97
C SER A 199 -4.81 -7.06 2.76
N ILE A 200 -3.87 -6.59 3.59
CA ILE A 200 -3.93 -5.28 4.26
C ILE A 200 -3.80 -4.17 3.21
N PHE A 201 -2.83 -4.26 2.28
CA PHE A 201 -2.65 -3.33 1.17
C PHE A 201 -3.94 -3.14 0.36
N ARG A 202 -4.56 -4.25 -0.04
CA ARG A 202 -5.84 -4.27 -0.76
C ARG A 202 -6.93 -3.53 0.02
N SER A 203 -7.00 -3.71 1.34
CA SER A 203 -8.00 -3.05 2.18
C SER A 203 -7.72 -1.55 2.32
N LEU A 204 -6.47 -1.17 2.54
CA LEU A 204 -6.03 0.23 2.58
C LEU A 204 -6.30 0.94 1.26
N TRP A 205 -6.10 0.28 0.11
CA TRP A 205 -6.39 0.86 -1.21
C TRP A 205 -7.82 1.39 -1.29
N LYS A 206 -8.79 0.58 -0.85
CA LYS A 206 -10.20 0.98 -0.81
C LYS A 206 -10.46 2.12 0.19
N LEU A 207 -9.82 2.09 1.36
CA LEU A 207 -9.99 3.14 2.38
C LEU A 207 -9.42 4.50 1.92
N VAL A 208 -8.30 4.48 1.18
CA VAL A 208 -7.62 5.70 0.74
C VAL A 208 -8.22 6.26 -0.55
N PHE A 209 -8.50 5.41 -1.55
CA PHE A 209 -8.80 5.88 -2.91
C PHE A 209 -10.27 5.74 -3.34
N LYS A 210 -11.13 5.15 -2.50
CA LYS A 210 -12.55 4.92 -2.84
C LYS A 210 -13.53 5.50 -1.83
N LEU A 211 -13.36 5.19 -0.54
CA LEU A 211 -14.34 5.52 0.49
C LEU A 211 -14.13 6.92 1.04
N SER A 212 -15.23 7.68 1.19
CA SER A 212 -15.26 9.04 1.76
C SER A 212 -16.12 9.13 3.02
N THR A 213 -15.98 8.18 3.95
CA THR A 213 -16.61 8.29 5.27
C THR A 213 -15.81 9.25 6.16
N PHE A 214 -16.42 9.77 7.23
CA PHE A 214 -15.74 10.68 8.18
C PHE A 214 -14.41 10.11 8.70
N GLU A 215 -14.40 8.83 9.09
CA GLU A 215 -13.20 8.14 9.56
C GLU A 215 -12.15 7.98 8.45
N CYS A 216 -12.58 7.69 7.22
CA CYS A 216 -11.66 7.59 6.08
C CYS A 216 -10.99 8.94 5.80
N GLU A 217 -11.75 10.04 5.81
CA GLU A 217 -11.19 11.38 5.60
C GLU A 217 -10.22 11.77 6.72
N LYS A 218 -10.60 11.54 7.99
CA LYS A 218 -9.75 11.82 9.17
C LYS A 218 -8.40 11.08 9.08
N ASN A 219 -8.42 9.81 8.70
CA ASN A 219 -7.27 8.92 8.75
C ASN A 219 -6.60 8.70 7.39
N ARG A 220 -7.00 9.41 6.32
CA ARG A 220 -6.53 9.10 4.97
C ARG A 220 -5.02 9.21 4.82
N LEU A 221 -4.41 10.24 5.41
CA LEU A 221 -2.98 10.46 5.33
C LEU A 221 -2.17 9.32 5.97
N ILE A 222 -2.52 8.91 7.19
CA ILE A 222 -1.81 7.83 7.86
C ILE A 222 -2.07 6.47 7.20
N ASN A 223 -3.26 6.27 6.64
CA ASN A 223 -3.59 5.08 5.84
C ASN A 223 -2.78 5.02 4.54
N LEU A 224 -2.61 6.16 3.83
CA LEU A 224 -1.74 6.25 2.65
C LEU A 224 -0.29 5.92 3.02
N GLN A 225 0.22 6.52 4.10
CA GLN A 225 1.60 6.28 4.53
C GLN A 225 1.82 4.81 4.90
N THR A 226 0.83 4.17 5.54
CA THR A 226 0.87 2.73 5.84
C THR A 226 0.85 1.88 4.57
N LEU A 227 0.01 2.25 3.59
CA LEU A 227 -0.05 1.61 2.28
C LEU A 227 1.29 1.72 1.54
N GLU A 228 1.94 2.88 1.56
CA GLU A 228 3.27 3.09 0.98
C GLU A 228 4.35 2.21 1.63
N VAL A 229 4.29 1.98 2.94
CA VAL A 229 5.23 1.10 3.66
C VAL A 229 5.07 -0.34 3.18
N ILE A 230 3.83 -0.83 3.09
CA ILE A 230 3.54 -2.18 2.60
C ILE A 230 3.95 -2.34 1.13
N ASN A 231 3.70 -1.32 0.30
CA ASN A 231 4.12 -1.32 -1.10
C ASN A 231 5.64 -1.50 -1.23
N LYS A 232 6.42 -0.71 -0.49
CA LYS A 232 7.89 -0.78 -0.51
C LYS A 232 8.45 -2.13 -0.07
N ARG A 233 7.79 -2.81 0.87
CA ARG A 233 8.20 -4.16 1.33
C ARG A 233 7.87 -5.25 0.31
N ASN A 234 6.84 -5.06 -0.50
CA ASN A 234 6.30 -6.05 -1.43
C ASN A 234 6.39 -5.59 -2.89
N ILE A 235 7.47 -4.89 -3.26
CA ILE A 235 7.60 -4.19 -4.55
C ILE A 235 7.40 -5.10 -5.77
N ALA A 236 7.72 -6.39 -5.66
CA ALA A 236 7.53 -7.37 -6.73
C ALA A 236 6.09 -7.93 -6.76
N LEU A 237 5.43 -8.09 -5.61
CA LEU A 237 4.13 -8.78 -5.50
C LEU A 237 2.93 -7.83 -5.64
N VAL A 238 3.09 -6.55 -5.31
CA VAL A 238 2.01 -5.55 -5.43
C VAL A 238 1.57 -5.35 -6.89
N PRO A 239 2.46 -5.18 -7.89
CA PRO A 239 2.05 -5.12 -9.28
C PRO A 239 1.24 -6.35 -9.71
N GLU A 240 1.67 -7.56 -9.33
CA GLU A 240 0.97 -8.81 -9.62
C GLU A 240 -0.43 -8.85 -8.99
N THR A 241 -0.55 -8.36 -7.75
CA THR A 241 -1.83 -8.28 -7.04
C THR A 241 -2.79 -7.30 -7.71
N ILE A 242 -2.30 -6.12 -8.11
CA ILE A 242 -3.12 -5.12 -8.81
C ILE A 242 -3.58 -5.67 -10.17
N ALA A 243 -2.68 -6.31 -10.92
CA ALA A 243 -3.01 -6.91 -12.20
C ALA A 243 -4.01 -8.08 -12.08
N GLY A 244 -3.87 -8.91 -11.03
CA GLY A 244 -4.75 -10.05 -10.77
C GLY A 244 -6.17 -9.67 -10.34
N GLU A 245 -6.35 -8.53 -9.67
CA GLU A 245 -7.65 -8.02 -9.21
C GLU A 245 -8.00 -6.65 -9.83
N LYS A 246 -7.77 -6.50 -11.14
CA LYS A 246 -7.90 -5.23 -11.87
C LYS A 246 -9.21 -4.48 -11.59
N ASP A 247 -10.35 -5.17 -11.60
CA ASP A 247 -11.68 -4.56 -11.35
C ASP A 247 -11.81 -3.97 -9.94
N TYR A 248 -11.17 -4.60 -8.95
CA TYR A 248 -11.21 -4.11 -7.57
C TYR A 248 -10.39 -2.83 -7.42
N PHE A 249 -9.15 -2.84 -7.90
CA PHE A 249 -8.23 -1.71 -7.77
C PHE A 249 -8.63 -0.52 -8.64
N SER A 250 -9.32 -0.77 -9.74
CA SER A 250 -9.85 0.27 -10.64
C SER A 250 -11.16 0.90 -10.14
N ASN A 251 -11.81 0.29 -9.16
CA ASN A 251 -13.05 0.79 -8.56
C ASN A 251 -12.77 1.91 -7.54
N ILE A 252 -12.37 3.07 -8.06
CA ILE A 252 -11.97 4.27 -7.31
C ILE A 252 -13.11 5.30 -7.22
N ALA A 253 -12.93 6.31 -6.35
CA ALA A 253 -13.84 7.45 -6.26
C ALA A 253 -13.92 8.24 -7.58
N SER A 254 -15.03 8.95 -7.80
CA SER A 254 -15.23 9.78 -8.99
C SER A 254 -14.56 11.16 -8.91
N GLY A 255 -14.07 11.57 -7.74
CA GLY A 255 -13.47 12.89 -7.53
C GLY A 255 -13.09 13.13 -6.06
N GLY A 256 -12.73 14.38 -5.76
CA GLY A 256 -12.40 14.86 -4.42
C GLY A 256 -11.09 14.32 -3.85
N THR A 257 -10.96 14.38 -2.53
CA THR A 257 -9.77 13.97 -1.78
C THR A 257 -9.30 12.53 -2.05
N PRO A 258 -10.15 11.50 -2.22
CA PRO A 258 -9.63 10.16 -2.52
C PRO A 258 -8.88 10.11 -3.86
N LEU A 259 -9.38 10.85 -4.85
CA LEU A 259 -8.77 10.90 -6.18
C LEU A 259 -7.48 11.73 -6.18
N SER A 260 -7.42 12.81 -5.40
CA SER A 260 -6.16 13.58 -5.22
C SER A 260 -5.05 12.71 -4.62
N PHE A 261 -5.37 11.90 -3.62
CA PHE A 261 -4.45 10.95 -3.00
C PHE A 261 -4.02 9.85 -3.98
N LEU A 262 -4.92 9.38 -4.85
CA LEU A 262 -4.57 8.40 -5.88
C LEU A 262 -3.61 8.99 -6.91
N VAL A 263 -3.87 10.20 -7.41
CA VAL A 263 -2.97 10.87 -8.36
C VAL A 263 -1.61 11.12 -7.74
N TYR A 264 -1.57 11.56 -6.47
CA TYR A 264 -0.32 11.67 -5.72
C TYR A 264 0.41 10.31 -5.65
N TYR A 265 -0.29 9.24 -5.28
CA TYR A 265 0.31 7.90 -5.16
C TYR A 265 0.85 7.38 -6.50
N LEU A 266 0.11 7.57 -7.60
CA LEU A 266 0.52 7.18 -8.94
C LEU A 266 1.67 8.04 -9.48
N SER A 267 1.77 9.31 -9.08
CA SER A 267 2.91 10.15 -9.45
C SER A 267 4.25 9.61 -8.93
N GLN A 268 4.22 8.83 -7.86
CA GLN A 268 5.38 8.19 -7.23
C GLN A 268 5.55 6.72 -7.65
N ASN A 269 4.51 6.09 -8.19
CA ASN A 269 4.47 4.68 -8.58
C ASN A 269 3.78 4.56 -9.96
N SER A 270 4.34 5.25 -10.96
CA SER A 270 3.73 5.46 -12.28
C SER A 270 3.41 4.17 -13.03
N GLU A 271 4.15 3.10 -12.75
CA GLU A 271 3.97 1.77 -13.31
C GLU A 271 2.59 1.18 -13.03
N PHE A 272 1.98 1.54 -11.89
CA PHE A 272 0.64 1.06 -11.53
C PHE A 272 -0.46 1.64 -12.40
N TYR A 273 -0.24 2.80 -13.03
CA TYR A 273 -1.23 3.39 -13.92
C TYR A 273 -1.64 2.41 -15.02
N ASN A 274 -0.66 1.76 -15.66
CA ASN A 274 -0.91 0.83 -16.75
C ASN A 274 -1.61 -0.49 -16.32
N LEU A 275 -1.67 -0.77 -15.02
CA LEU A 275 -2.35 -1.95 -14.47
C LEU A 275 -3.85 -1.73 -14.26
N LEU A 276 -4.29 -0.47 -14.25
CA LEU A 276 -5.69 -0.08 -14.04
C LEU A 276 -6.52 -0.19 -15.32
N SER A 277 -7.84 -0.18 -15.19
CA SER A 277 -8.78 -0.26 -16.31
C SER A 277 -8.95 1.07 -17.04
N GLU A 278 -9.44 1.01 -18.28
CA GLU A 278 -9.70 2.19 -19.12
C GLU A 278 -10.73 3.14 -18.48
N ASP A 279 -11.77 2.63 -17.82
CA ASP A 279 -12.75 3.49 -17.13
C ASP A 279 -12.12 4.24 -15.95
N CYS A 280 -11.16 3.63 -15.26
CA CYS A 280 -10.36 4.27 -14.23
C CYS A 280 -9.44 5.34 -14.83
N HIS A 281 -8.79 5.04 -15.96
CA HIS A 281 -7.97 6.02 -16.68
C HIS A 281 -8.76 7.26 -17.09
N LEU A 282 -10.01 7.11 -17.54
CA LEU A 282 -10.87 8.25 -17.88
C LEU A 282 -11.11 9.16 -16.69
N LYS A 283 -11.39 8.59 -15.51
CA LYS A 283 -11.58 9.37 -14.26
C LYS A 283 -10.30 10.12 -13.88
N ILE A 284 -9.15 9.44 -13.94
CA ILE A 284 -7.84 10.03 -13.61
C ILE A 284 -7.50 11.16 -14.60
N LYS A 285 -7.65 10.93 -15.91
CA LYS A 285 -7.39 11.94 -16.95
C LYS A 285 -8.31 13.15 -16.79
N HIS A 286 -9.59 12.93 -16.48
CA HIS A 286 -10.53 14.02 -16.20
C HIS A 286 -10.05 14.86 -15.01
N TYR A 287 -9.72 14.23 -13.89
CA TYR A 287 -9.21 14.91 -12.70
C TYR A 287 -7.91 15.69 -12.98
N ILE A 288 -6.98 15.10 -13.74
CA ILE A 288 -5.73 15.77 -14.15
C ILE A 288 -6.00 17.01 -15.00
N SER A 289 -7.07 17.02 -15.80
CA SER A 289 -7.42 18.17 -16.64
C SER A 289 -8.15 19.29 -15.90
N THR A 290 -8.88 18.96 -14.83
CA THR A 290 -9.78 19.91 -14.14
C THR A 290 -9.21 20.47 -12.84
N GLU A 291 -8.48 19.67 -12.06
CA GLU A 291 -8.08 20.02 -10.70
C GLU A 291 -6.62 20.47 -10.64
N SER A 292 -6.31 21.48 -9.80
CA SER A 292 -4.96 22.05 -9.65
C SER A 292 -3.91 20.99 -9.26
N ILE A 293 -4.20 20.18 -8.23
CA ILE A 293 -3.34 19.06 -7.81
C ILE A 293 -3.16 18.06 -8.95
N GLY A 294 -4.25 17.77 -9.67
CA GLY A 294 -4.26 16.86 -10.81
C GLY A 294 -3.32 17.32 -11.92
N LYS A 295 -3.42 18.59 -12.33
CA LYS A 295 -2.55 19.21 -13.33
C LYS A 295 -1.09 19.17 -12.90
N THR A 296 -0.81 19.38 -11.61
CA THR A 296 0.56 19.45 -11.07
C THR A 296 1.25 18.09 -11.01
N LEU A 297 0.55 17.05 -10.53
CA LEU A 297 1.12 15.74 -10.24
C LEU A 297 0.82 14.67 -11.30
N GLY A 298 -0.06 14.96 -12.25
CA GLY A 298 -0.50 14.06 -13.31
C GLY A 298 0.52 13.81 -14.44
N TRP A 299 1.82 13.87 -14.17
CA TRP A 299 2.85 13.73 -15.21
C TRP A 299 2.87 12.34 -15.84
N PHE A 300 2.47 11.30 -15.11
CA PHE A 300 2.50 9.91 -15.54
C PHE A 300 1.52 9.56 -16.67
N VAL A 301 0.59 10.47 -17.03
CA VAL A 301 -0.26 10.32 -18.24
C VAL A 301 0.35 10.98 -19.47
N LYS A 302 1.48 11.67 -19.33
CA LYS A 302 2.19 12.39 -20.39
C LYS A 302 3.28 11.50 -21.00
N VAL A 303 3.72 11.87 -22.19
CA VAL A 303 4.78 11.15 -22.91
C VAL A 303 6.11 11.25 -22.17
N ASP A 304 6.42 12.46 -21.67
CA ASP A 304 7.63 12.75 -20.93
C ASP A 304 7.44 13.98 -20.03
N LEU A 305 8.43 14.22 -19.16
CA LEU A 305 8.42 15.37 -18.24
C LEU A 305 8.54 16.72 -18.95
N ASN A 306 9.09 16.77 -20.17
CA ASN A 306 9.20 18.02 -20.91
C ASN A 306 7.83 18.48 -21.43
N THR A 307 7.01 17.53 -21.89
CA THR A 307 5.61 17.74 -22.25
C THR A 307 4.82 18.22 -21.03
N HIS A 308 5.01 17.57 -19.87
CA HIS A 308 4.40 18.00 -18.61
C HIS A 308 4.80 19.43 -18.22
N TYR A 309 6.08 19.78 -18.35
CA TYR A 309 6.58 21.14 -18.13
C TYR A 309 5.90 22.16 -19.04
N ASN A 310 5.79 21.88 -20.35
CA ASN A 310 5.18 22.80 -21.30
C ASN A 310 3.68 23.02 -20.99
N ASP A 311 2.95 21.97 -20.67
CA ASP A 311 1.53 22.05 -20.28
C ASP A 311 1.35 22.92 -19.02
N LEU A 312 2.21 22.74 -18.01
CA LEU A 312 2.20 23.56 -16.80
C LEU A 312 2.55 25.03 -17.08
N LEU A 313 3.53 25.26 -17.96
CA LEU A 313 3.92 26.61 -18.35
C LEU A 313 2.79 27.34 -19.06
N GLU A 314 2.11 26.66 -19.99
CA GLU A 314 0.94 27.20 -20.69
C GLU A 314 -0.19 27.50 -19.70
N TRP A 315 -0.47 26.56 -18.79
CA TRP A 315 -1.49 26.72 -17.76
C TRP A 315 -1.21 27.95 -16.89
N ILE A 316 0.00 28.08 -16.35
CA ILE A 316 0.46 29.23 -15.55
C ILE A 316 0.29 30.54 -16.33
N LYS A 317 0.63 30.56 -17.63
CA LYS A 317 0.52 31.77 -18.46
C LYS A 317 -0.91 32.12 -18.84
N SER A 318 -1.80 31.12 -18.91
CA SER A 318 -3.21 31.32 -19.28
C SER A 318 -4.09 31.79 -18.11
N GLU A 319 -3.79 31.39 -16.87
CA GLU A 319 -4.69 31.58 -15.73
C GLU A 319 -4.14 32.62 -14.73
N LYS A 320 -4.66 33.85 -14.84
CA LYS A 320 -4.15 35.01 -14.09
C LYS A 320 -4.27 34.86 -12.57
N ASP A 321 -5.39 34.31 -12.10
CA ASP A 321 -5.71 34.13 -10.68
C ASP A 321 -5.21 32.80 -10.09
N LEU A 322 -4.32 32.10 -10.79
CA LEU A 322 -3.80 30.81 -10.34
C LEU A 322 -3.09 30.95 -8.98
N THR A 323 -3.50 30.08 -8.05
CA THR A 323 -2.88 29.87 -6.75
C THR A 323 -2.54 28.39 -6.57
N PHE A 324 -1.37 28.13 -6.02
CA PHE A 324 -0.94 26.79 -5.62
C PHE A 324 -1.19 26.62 -4.13
N GLU A 325 -1.65 25.44 -3.73
CA GLU A 325 -1.83 25.09 -2.32
C GLU A 325 -0.48 24.88 -1.63
N GLU A 326 -0.49 24.92 -0.30
CA GLU A 326 0.70 24.68 0.52
C GLU A 326 1.33 23.30 0.21
N GLY A 327 2.63 23.27 -0.06
CA GLY A 327 3.38 22.04 -0.38
C GLY A 327 3.21 21.52 -1.82
N GLN A 328 2.38 22.16 -2.67
CA GLN A 328 2.25 21.73 -4.08
C GLN A 328 3.55 21.92 -4.86
N TRP A 329 4.27 23.03 -4.64
CA TRP A 329 5.57 23.25 -5.28
C TRP A 329 6.62 22.22 -4.84
N ASP A 330 6.67 21.87 -3.56
CA ASP A 330 7.58 20.83 -3.07
C ASP A 330 7.26 19.48 -3.70
N SER A 331 5.97 19.17 -3.86
CA SER A 331 5.51 17.94 -4.52
C SER A 331 5.85 17.91 -6.01
N LEU A 332 5.77 19.06 -6.70
CA LEU A 332 6.16 19.20 -8.11
C LEU A 332 7.67 19.05 -8.30
N LEU A 333 8.47 19.63 -7.40
CA LEU A 333 9.93 19.47 -7.41
C LEU A 333 10.31 18.00 -7.23
N ALA A 334 9.66 17.29 -6.30
CA ALA A 334 9.93 15.90 -5.96
C ALA A 334 9.53 14.87 -7.06
N ILE A 335 9.00 15.30 -8.21
CA ILE A 335 8.71 14.40 -9.33
C ILE A 335 10.00 13.77 -9.89
N SER A 336 11.11 14.52 -9.92
CA SER A 336 12.37 14.04 -10.48
C SER A 336 13.57 14.79 -9.89
N ASP A 337 14.62 14.06 -9.53
CA ASP A 337 15.88 14.64 -9.02
C ASP A 337 16.87 15.01 -10.14
N THR A 338 16.43 15.07 -11.39
CA THR A 338 17.28 15.40 -12.55
C THR A 338 17.55 16.91 -12.63
N VAL A 339 18.74 17.27 -13.11
CA VAL A 339 19.13 18.69 -13.30
C VAL A 339 18.23 19.36 -14.34
N GLU A 340 17.79 18.59 -15.35
CA GLU A 340 16.87 19.01 -16.38
C GLU A 340 15.50 19.37 -15.80
N TRP A 341 14.93 18.52 -14.93
CA TRP A 341 13.66 18.80 -14.28
C TRP A 341 13.78 19.97 -13.31
N GLN A 342 14.84 20.03 -12.50
CA GLN A 342 15.07 21.17 -11.60
C GLN A 342 15.11 22.49 -12.39
N LYS A 343 15.75 22.52 -13.55
CA LYS A 343 15.75 23.68 -14.45
C LYS A 343 14.33 24.04 -14.90
N CYS A 344 13.55 23.07 -15.36
CA CYS A 344 12.16 23.28 -15.78
C CYS A 344 11.31 23.81 -14.62
N PHE A 345 11.43 23.22 -13.43
CA PHE A 345 10.78 23.67 -12.21
C PHE A 345 11.10 25.14 -11.87
N CYS A 346 12.38 25.53 -11.88
CA CYS A 346 12.76 26.92 -11.64
C CYS A 346 12.17 27.88 -12.68
N LYS A 347 12.07 27.46 -13.96
CA LYS A 347 11.39 28.25 -14.99
C LYS A 347 9.88 28.37 -14.73
N LEU A 348 9.21 27.34 -14.21
CA LEU A 348 7.79 27.43 -13.82
C LEU A 348 7.60 28.46 -12.70
N ILE A 349 8.46 28.44 -11.68
CA ILE A 349 8.46 29.45 -10.60
C ILE A 349 8.67 30.86 -11.17
N GLY A 350 9.64 31.01 -12.09
CA GLY A 350 9.92 32.27 -12.77
C GLY A 350 8.74 32.79 -13.58
N ALA A 351 8.09 31.92 -14.37
CA ALA A 351 6.90 32.27 -15.14
C ALA A 351 5.73 32.63 -14.22
N TYR A 352 5.54 31.91 -13.12
CA TYR A 352 4.48 32.18 -12.15
C TYR A 352 4.61 33.58 -11.54
N TYR A 353 5.82 33.98 -11.16
CA TYR A 353 6.11 35.37 -10.75
C TYR A 353 5.95 36.36 -11.93
N GLY A 354 6.47 36.00 -13.09
CA GLY A 354 6.43 36.79 -14.33
C GLY A 354 5.03 37.17 -14.82
N VAL A 355 4.01 36.35 -14.58
CA VAL A 355 2.62 36.62 -14.99
C VAL A 355 1.77 37.24 -13.88
N SER A 356 2.41 37.86 -12.88
CA SER A 356 1.71 38.54 -11.79
C SER A 356 0.91 39.74 -12.33
N TYR A 357 -0.38 39.86 -12.02
CA TYR A 357 -1.22 40.95 -12.55
C TYR A 357 -1.37 42.15 -11.61
N SER A 358 -0.85 42.06 -10.38
CA SER A 358 -0.85 43.17 -9.41
C SER A 358 0.40 43.13 -8.55
N PHE A 359 0.79 44.28 -8.00
CA PHE A 359 1.93 44.36 -7.08
C PHE A 359 1.79 43.44 -5.85
N ASN A 360 0.58 43.31 -5.28
CA ASN A 360 0.32 42.42 -4.15
C ASN A 360 0.51 40.95 -4.53
N GLN A 361 0.10 40.58 -5.74
CA GLN A 361 0.31 39.23 -6.24
C GLN A 361 1.80 38.97 -6.50
N ALA A 362 2.50 39.91 -7.13
CA ALA A 362 3.94 39.82 -7.36
C ALA A 362 4.72 39.64 -6.05
N ASP A 363 4.37 40.41 -5.01
CA ASP A 363 4.93 40.27 -3.66
C ASP A 363 4.69 38.89 -3.05
N THR A 364 3.51 38.32 -3.27
CA THR A 364 3.15 36.99 -2.77
C THR A 364 3.89 35.90 -3.55
N ARG A 365 3.91 35.99 -4.88
CA ARG A 365 4.54 34.99 -5.75
C ARG A 365 6.06 35.00 -5.65
N PHE A 366 6.68 36.16 -5.39
CA PHE A 366 8.13 36.27 -5.18
C PHE A 366 8.62 35.47 -3.97
N LYS A 367 7.77 35.22 -2.96
CA LYS A 367 8.14 34.33 -1.84
C LYS A 367 8.53 32.93 -2.31
N ASN A 368 7.86 32.41 -3.35
CA ASN A 368 8.22 31.12 -3.96
C ASN A 368 9.57 31.22 -4.69
N VAL A 369 9.81 32.30 -5.44
CA VAL A 369 11.13 32.56 -6.07
C VAL A 369 12.21 32.54 -5.00
N GLN A 370 12.03 33.26 -3.90
CA GLN A 370 12.98 33.31 -2.80
C GLN A 370 13.22 31.94 -2.14
N GLN A 371 12.15 31.17 -1.89
CA GLN A 371 12.25 29.83 -1.28
C GLN A 371 13.14 28.89 -2.12
N TYR A 372 12.97 28.92 -3.45
CA TYR A 372 13.67 28.00 -4.35
C TYR A 372 14.88 28.62 -5.06
N LEU A 373 15.26 29.87 -4.75
CA LEU A 373 16.29 30.62 -5.48
C LEU A 373 17.63 29.88 -5.55
N HIS A 374 17.99 29.16 -4.49
CA HIS A 374 19.20 28.34 -4.41
C HIS A 374 19.26 27.20 -5.45
N LEU A 375 18.12 26.82 -6.05
CA LEU A 375 18.04 25.80 -7.11
C LEU A 375 18.18 26.39 -8.52
N PHE A 376 18.08 27.71 -8.68
CA PHE A 376 18.13 28.35 -9.99
C PHE A 376 19.55 28.25 -10.56
N ASN A 377 19.63 27.70 -11.77
CA ASN A 377 20.83 27.71 -12.60
C ASN A 377 20.83 28.91 -13.56
N LEU A 378 21.93 29.13 -14.28
CA LEU A 378 22.10 30.30 -15.14
C LEU A 378 21.01 30.44 -16.22
N GLU A 379 20.57 29.33 -16.83
CA GLU A 379 19.49 29.34 -17.81
C GLU A 379 18.14 29.74 -17.20
N ALA A 380 17.80 29.22 -16.03
CA ALA A 380 16.58 29.59 -15.32
C ALA A 380 16.60 31.03 -14.82
N LEU A 381 17.79 31.54 -14.41
CA LEU A 381 17.98 32.94 -14.05
C LEU A 381 17.78 33.85 -15.27
N LYS A 382 18.39 33.55 -16.42
CA LYS A 382 18.13 34.31 -17.66
C LYS A 382 16.65 34.31 -18.03
N PHE A 383 15.96 33.20 -17.82
CA PHE A 383 14.52 33.09 -18.07
C PHE A 383 13.71 34.00 -17.13
N ILE A 384 13.90 33.95 -15.81
CA ILE A 384 13.14 34.83 -14.89
C ILE A 384 13.45 36.31 -15.12
N LEU A 385 14.70 36.67 -15.49
CA LEU A 385 15.01 38.04 -15.90
C LEU A 385 14.18 38.48 -17.10
N SER A 386 14.06 37.63 -18.13
CA SER A 386 13.23 37.96 -19.29
C SER A 386 11.73 38.08 -18.94
N GLU A 387 11.24 37.29 -17.99
CA GLU A 387 9.85 37.40 -17.52
C GLU A 387 9.64 38.69 -16.69
N ILE A 388 10.64 39.13 -15.93
CA ILE A 388 10.62 40.41 -15.21
C ILE A 388 10.53 41.57 -16.20
N GLU A 389 11.42 41.63 -17.20
CA GLU A 389 11.46 42.72 -18.18
C GLU A 389 10.13 42.94 -18.90
N ASN A 390 9.35 41.88 -19.08
CA ASN A 390 8.08 41.91 -19.80
C ASN A 390 6.86 42.28 -18.93
N ASN A 391 7.03 42.49 -17.62
CA ASN A 391 5.92 42.77 -16.72
C ASN A 391 6.23 43.83 -15.66
N ASP A 392 5.63 45.01 -15.82
CA ASP A 392 5.77 46.15 -14.93
C ASP A 392 5.29 45.89 -13.50
N GLN A 393 4.38 44.94 -13.30
CA GLN A 393 3.94 44.51 -11.97
C GLN A 393 5.07 43.88 -11.15
N THR A 394 6.11 43.36 -11.82
CA THR A 394 7.25 42.73 -11.17
C THR A 394 8.36 43.72 -10.81
N TYR A 395 8.63 44.72 -11.67
CA TYR A 395 9.74 45.66 -11.48
C TYR A 395 9.35 47.04 -10.94
N ILE A 396 8.11 47.52 -11.13
CA ILE A 396 7.66 48.82 -10.57
C ILE A 396 7.25 48.69 -9.09
N ARG A 397 6.92 47.49 -8.61
CA ARG A 397 6.51 47.27 -7.21
C ARG A 397 7.58 47.74 -6.22
N GLY A 398 7.18 48.32 -5.10
CA GLY A 398 8.12 48.93 -4.15
C GLY A 398 9.14 47.99 -3.50
N LYS A 399 8.90 46.67 -3.51
CA LYS A 399 9.86 45.66 -3.01
C LYS A 399 10.84 45.15 -4.06
N SER A 400 10.66 45.48 -5.34
CA SER A 400 11.55 45.02 -6.41
C SER A 400 13.02 45.34 -6.14
N PRO A 401 13.43 46.48 -5.56
CA PRO A 401 14.86 46.76 -5.36
C PRO A 401 15.55 45.76 -4.42
N PHE A 402 14.89 45.40 -3.31
CA PHE A 402 15.42 44.44 -2.34
C PHE A 402 15.36 42.99 -2.87
N ASP A 403 14.27 42.64 -3.54
CA ASP A 403 14.03 41.29 -4.02
C ASP A 403 14.90 40.94 -5.24
N HIS A 404 15.07 41.87 -6.18
CA HIS A 404 15.89 41.66 -7.37
C HIS A 404 17.39 41.62 -7.04
N THR A 405 17.82 42.29 -5.98
CA THR A 405 19.20 42.19 -5.47
C THR A 405 19.55 40.74 -5.05
N LYS A 406 18.60 39.99 -4.49
CA LYS A 406 18.78 38.56 -4.18
C LYS A 406 19.00 37.73 -5.44
N ILE A 407 18.25 38.01 -6.51
CA ILE A 407 18.42 37.33 -7.81
C ILE A 407 19.80 37.66 -8.38
N LYS A 408 20.24 38.93 -8.33
CA LYS A 408 21.58 39.33 -8.77
C LYS A 408 22.67 38.60 -7.99
N GLN A 409 22.56 38.52 -6.67
CA GLN A 409 23.52 37.77 -5.85
C GLN A 409 23.60 36.31 -6.31
N ARG A 410 22.44 35.67 -6.52
CA ARG A 410 22.41 34.29 -7.02
C ARG A 410 23.05 34.15 -8.41
N ILE A 411 22.85 35.12 -9.31
CA ILE A 411 23.51 35.13 -10.62
C ILE A 411 25.02 35.15 -10.46
N LEU A 412 25.55 36.05 -9.63
CA LEU A 412 26.99 36.19 -9.38
C LEU A 412 27.60 34.93 -8.73
N GLU A 413 26.83 34.19 -7.92
CA GLU A 413 27.27 32.91 -7.34
C GLU A 413 27.41 31.79 -8.38
N VAL A 414 26.53 31.75 -9.39
CA VAL A 414 26.50 30.65 -10.38
C VAL A 414 27.18 31.00 -11.70
N SER A 415 27.45 32.28 -11.96
CA SER A 415 28.20 32.72 -13.14
C SER A 415 29.70 32.64 -12.87
N ALA A 416 30.41 31.79 -13.61
CA ALA A 416 31.88 31.72 -13.56
C ALA A 416 32.57 32.94 -14.22
N GLU A 417 31.84 33.69 -15.05
CA GLU A 417 32.28 34.89 -15.77
C GLU A 417 31.40 36.08 -15.38
N THR A 418 31.82 37.30 -15.73
CA THR A 418 30.97 38.50 -15.59
C THR A 418 29.68 38.33 -16.38
N PHE A 419 28.55 38.21 -15.69
CA PHE A 419 27.23 38.14 -16.30
C PHE A 419 26.87 39.49 -16.94
N ASP A 420 26.41 39.45 -18.19
CA ASP A 420 25.94 40.63 -18.91
C ASP A 420 24.49 40.98 -18.51
N PHE A 421 24.33 42.11 -17.84
CA PHE A 421 23.03 42.64 -17.40
C PHE A 421 22.42 43.65 -18.39
N GLU A 422 23.15 44.08 -19.43
CA GLU A 422 22.67 45.06 -20.43
C GLU A 422 21.35 44.65 -21.10
N PRO A 423 21.07 43.37 -21.41
CA PRO A 423 19.79 42.96 -21.99
C PRO A 423 18.59 43.11 -21.05
N TYR A 424 18.81 43.44 -19.77
CA TYR A 424 17.78 43.50 -18.72
C TYR A 424 17.76 44.89 -18.03
N PRO A 425 17.34 45.95 -18.75
CA PRO A 425 17.42 47.32 -18.26
C PRO A 425 16.51 47.58 -17.05
N TRP A 426 15.29 47.04 -17.01
CA TRP A 426 14.37 47.26 -15.89
C TRP A 426 14.87 46.57 -14.62
N PHE A 427 15.34 45.33 -14.74
CA PHE A 427 15.99 44.60 -13.66
C PHE A 427 17.20 45.37 -13.13
N SER A 428 18.11 45.79 -14.03
CA SER A 428 19.32 46.54 -13.66
C SER A 428 18.98 47.83 -12.92
N HIS A 429 17.98 48.58 -13.40
CA HIS A 429 17.48 49.78 -12.73
C HIS A 429 16.98 49.49 -11.30
N THR A 430 16.16 48.44 -11.13
CA THR A 430 15.65 48.08 -9.79
C THR A 430 16.76 47.67 -8.82
N VAL A 431 17.77 46.93 -9.29
CA VAL A 431 18.92 46.56 -8.45
C VAL A 431 19.71 47.80 -8.02
N CYS A 432 20.00 48.72 -8.94
CA CYS A 432 20.74 49.95 -8.62
C CYS A 432 20.03 50.78 -7.54
N LEU A 433 18.69 50.84 -7.57
CA LEU A 433 17.89 51.48 -6.52
C LEU A 433 18.03 50.76 -5.17
N GLY A 434 18.18 49.44 -5.17
CA GLY A 434 18.29 48.62 -3.96
C GLY A 434 19.67 48.66 -3.32
N GLU A 435 20.73 48.82 -4.11
CA GLU A 435 22.11 48.97 -3.64
C GLU A 435 22.42 50.39 -3.13
N GLY A 436 21.60 51.39 -3.50
CA GLY A 436 21.71 52.77 -3.04
C GLY A 436 20.87 53.12 -1.80
N LEU A 437 20.08 52.18 -1.29
CA LEU A 437 19.27 52.26 -0.06
C LEU A 437 19.93 51.45 1.06
#